data_AF-A0A6A7KPX1-F1
#
_entry.id   AF-A0A6A7KPX1-F1
#
_cell.length_a   1.000
_cell.length_b   1.000
_cell.length_c   1.000
_cell.angle_alpha   90.00
_cell.angle_beta   90.00
_cell.angle_gamma   90.00
#
_symmetry.space_group_name_H-M   'P 1'
#
loop_
_entity.id
_entity.type
_entity.pdbx_description
1 polymer ?
#
loop_
_entity_poly.entity_id
_entity_poly.type
_entity_poly.pdbx_seq_one_letter_code
_entity_poly.pdbx_strand_id
1 'polypeptide(L)'
;MTGFATLFRTTVLSAVMLTVGACVQDRLYTWNDYEGDLYGYYKDPEKLSALMAALQTTIAENEKAAEAGGTGGGKRAIRMPPGLYAEYGYLLLLSNRQQEAKEYFQKEKDTWPESSTLMDRMLAVAANQPLKAPAVPAGQASAGR
;
A
#
# COMPACT_ATOMS: atom_id res chain seq x y z
N MET A 1 29.81 39.24 40.47
CA MET A 1 30.26 38.59 39.21
C MET A 1 29.50 37.27 38.97
N THR A 2 28.17 37.28 39.01
CA THR A 2 27.32 36.05 38.93
C THR A 2 26.22 36.15 37.87
N GLY A 3 26.22 37.18 37.02
CA GLY A 3 25.19 37.37 35.98
C GLY A 3 25.48 36.65 34.65
N PHE A 4 26.75 36.44 34.29
CA PHE A 4 27.13 35.86 33.00
C PHE A 4 26.94 34.33 32.95
N ALA A 5 27.07 33.64 34.08
CA ALA A 5 26.99 32.18 34.15
C ALA A 5 25.54 31.64 34.05
N THR A 6 24.55 32.42 34.50
CA THR A 6 23.13 32.04 34.45
C THR A 6 22.56 32.20 33.04
N LEU A 7 22.97 33.26 32.33
CA LEU A 7 22.63 33.49 30.91
C LEU A 7 23.16 32.36 30.01
N PHE A 8 24.40 31.90 30.23
CA PHE A 8 24.97 30.82 29.43
C PHE A 8 24.28 29.46 29.64
N ARG A 9 23.81 29.17 30.86
CA ARG A 9 23.10 27.92 31.20
C ARG A 9 21.70 27.85 30.60
N THR A 10 20.98 28.98 30.53
CA THR A 10 19.64 29.02 29.92
C THR A 10 19.69 29.03 28.38
N THR A 11 20.74 29.61 27.79
CA THR A 11 20.95 29.57 26.33
C THR A 11 21.24 28.15 25.82
N VAL A 12 22.04 27.37 26.54
CA VAL A 12 22.34 25.97 26.15
C VAL A 12 21.10 25.07 26.27
N LEU A 13 20.25 25.28 27.28
CA LEU A 13 19.02 24.51 27.44
C LEU A 13 17.99 24.79 26.33
N SER A 14 17.93 26.04 25.83
CA SER A 14 17.03 26.42 24.73
C SER A 14 17.51 25.88 23.37
N ALA A 15 18.83 25.76 23.16
CA ALA A 15 19.39 25.26 21.90
C ALA A 15 19.18 23.75 21.70
N VAL A 16 19.13 22.95 22.78
CA VAL A 16 18.88 21.50 22.69
C VAL A 16 17.43 21.19 22.33
N MET A 17 16.47 21.99 22.80
CA MET A 17 15.04 21.77 22.55
C MET A 17 14.62 22.02 21.10
N LEU A 18 15.42 22.78 20.33
CA LEU A 18 15.19 23.06 18.91
C LEU A 18 15.62 21.93 17.96
N THR A 19 16.29 20.88 18.45
CA THR A 19 16.81 19.79 17.60
C THR A 19 15.94 18.52 17.58
N VAL A 20 14.85 18.48 18.36
CA VAL A 20 13.99 17.28 18.50
C VAL A 20 12.86 17.23 17.45
N GLY A 21 12.68 18.27 16.64
CA GLY A 21 11.58 18.35 15.68
C GLY A 21 12.02 18.22 14.24
N ALA A 22 12.11 17.00 13.70
CA ALA A 22 11.78 16.67 12.30
C ALA A 22 12.11 15.21 11.93
N CYS A 23 11.48 14.23 12.58
CA CYS A 23 11.22 12.95 11.91
C CYS A 23 9.84 13.05 11.26
N VAL A 24 9.77 13.71 10.10
CA VAL A 24 8.65 13.46 9.19
C VAL A 24 9.00 12.16 8.46
N GLN A 25 8.33 11.08 8.83
CA GLN A 25 8.33 9.89 7.99
C GLN A 25 7.58 10.23 6.70
N ASP A 26 8.33 10.54 5.64
CA ASP A 26 7.75 10.58 4.30
C ASP A 26 7.13 9.20 4.03
N ARG A 27 5.81 9.16 3.88
CA ARG A 27 5.12 7.92 3.49
C ARG A 27 5.58 7.56 2.08
N LEU A 28 6.27 6.44 1.96
CA LEU A 28 6.79 5.93 0.68
C LEU A 28 5.67 5.53 -0.28
N TYR A 29 4.50 5.17 0.26
CA TYR A 29 3.37 4.60 -0.48
C TYR A 29 2.04 5.20 0.00
N THR A 30 1.11 5.37 -0.94
CA THR A 30 -0.27 5.76 -0.65
C THR A 30 -1.16 4.52 -0.71
N TRP A 31 -1.71 4.12 0.43
CA TRP A 31 -2.61 2.97 0.56
C TRP A 31 -4.09 3.36 0.67
N ASN A 32 -4.40 4.66 0.81
CA ASN A 32 -5.73 5.14 1.16
C ASN A 32 -6.31 4.39 2.39
N ASP A 33 -7.59 4.04 2.39
CA ASP A 33 -8.27 3.31 3.49
C ASP A 33 -8.25 1.78 3.28
N TYR A 34 -7.18 1.26 2.66
CA TYR A 34 -7.05 -0.16 2.31
C TYR A 34 -7.41 -1.12 3.45
N GLU A 35 -6.89 -0.89 4.65
CA GLU A 35 -7.16 -1.76 5.81
C GLU A 35 -8.65 -1.74 6.19
N GLY A 36 -9.29 -0.57 6.15
CA GLY A 36 -10.70 -0.38 6.43
C GLY A 36 -11.59 -1.07 5.40
N ASP A 37 -11.29 -0.87 4.11
CA ASP A 37 -12.02 -1.49 2.99
C ASP A 37 -11.90 -3.02 3.00
N LEU A 38 -10.68 -3.53 3.19
CA LEU A 38 -10.42 -4.97 3.25
C LEU A 38 -11.12 -5.61 4.46
N TYR A 39 -11.05 -4.96 5.63
CA TYR A 39 -11.75 -5.43 6.82
C TYR A 39 -13.28 -5.40 6.64
N GLY A 40 -13.79 -4.37 5.95
CA GLY A 40 -15.19 -4.26 5.56
C GLY A 40 -15.63 -5.46 4.73
N TYR A 41 -14.89 -5.79 3.67
CA TYR A 41 -15.13 -6.96 2.84
C TYR A 41 -15.02 -8.29 3.63
N TYR A 42 -14.04 -8.41 4.52
CA TYR A 42 -13.88 -9.62 5.34
C TYR A 42 -15.11 -9.88 6.22
N LYS A 43 -15.72 -8.84 6.78
CA LYS A 43 -16.95 -8.94 7.58
C LYS A 43 -18.19 -9.19 6.74
N ASP A 44 -18.23 -8.62 5.54
CA ASP A 44 -19.39 -8.60 4.68
C ASP A 44 -18.96 -8.78 3.23
N PRO A 45 -19.08 -10.02 2.70
CA PRO A 45 -18.70 -10.33 1.32
C PRO A 45 -19.45 -9.51 0.26
N GLU A 46 -20.62 -8.92 0.58
CA GLU A 46 -21.36 -8.05 -0.35
C GLU A 46 -20.58 -6.76 -0.66
N LYS A 47 -19.61 -6.39 0.17
CA LYS A 47 -18.75 -5.21 -0.03
C LYS A 47 -17.60 -5.44 -1.01
N LEU A 48 -17.54 -6.60 -1.69
CA LEU A 48 -16.52 -6.87 -2.71
C LEU A 48 -16.46 -5.76 -3.77
N SER A 49 -17.60 -5.27 -4.24
CA SER A 49 -17.66 -4.20 -5.26
C SER A 49 -17.08 -2.88 -4.74
N ALA A 50 -17.34 -2.54 -3.48
CA ALA A 50 -16.79 -1.35 -2.82
C ALA A 50 -15.26 -1.47 -2.66
N LEU A 51 -14.77 -2.62 -2.19
CA LEU A 51 -13.33 -2.89 -2.10
C LEU A 51 -12.64 -2.76 -3.47
N MET A 52 -13.21 -3.36 -4.52
CA MET A 52 -12.65 -3.27 -5.87
C MET A 52 -12.60 -1.81 -6.37
N ALA A 53 -13.64 -1.01 -6.10
CA ALA A 53 -13.66 0.39 -6.48
C ALA A 53 -12.62 1.24 -5.72
N ALA A 54 -12.46 0.97 -4.42
CA ALA A 54 -11.45 1.63 -3.60
C ALA A 54 -10.02 1.28 -4.06
N LEU A 55 -9.73 0.00 -4.29
CA LEU A 55 -8.44 -0.45 -4.83
C LEU A 55 -8.13 0.18 -6.18
N GLN A 56 -9.11 0.25 -7.08
CA GLN A 56 -8.93 0.88 -8.38
C GLN A 56 -8.63 2.38 -8.27
N THR A 57 -9.28 3.08 -7.33
CA THR A 57 -9.00 4.49 -7.03
C THR A 57 -7.58 4.66 -6.52
N THR A 58 -7.15 3.85 -5.55
CA THR A 58 -5.78 3.86 -5.01
C THR A 58 -4.75 3.57 -6.09
N ILE A 59 -5.01 2.61 -6.98
CA ILE A 59 -4.15 2.32 -8.13
C ILE A 59 -4.02 3.55 -9.03
N ALA A 60 -5.14 4.15 -9.45
CA ALA A 60 -5.13 5.31 -10.34
C ALA A 60 -4.39 6.51 -9.75
N GLU A 61 -4.54 6.76 -8.45
CA GLU A 61 -3.81 7.82 -7.75
C GLU A 61 -2.30 7.56 -7.70
N ASN A 62 -1.89 6.31 -7.42
CA ASN A 62 -0.47 5.94 -7.41
C ASN A 62 0.15 5.96 -8.82
N GLU A 63 -0.57 5.49 -9.85
CA GLU A 63 -0.12 5.58 -11.26
C GLU A 63 0.10 7.05 -11.65
N LYS A 64 -0.87 7.92 -11.36
CA LYS A 64 -0.75 9.37 -11.61
C LYS A 64 0.39 10.01 -10.83
N ALA A 65 0.58 9.62 -9.58
CA ALA A 65 1.67 10.13 -8.74
C ALA A 65 3.05 9.67 -9.24
N ALA A 66 3.15 8.44 -9.77
CA ALA A 66 4.37 7.93 -10.39
C ALA A 66 4.72 8.71 -11.67
N GLU A 67 3.73 9.03 -12.50
CA GLU A 67 3.91 9.88 -13.70
C GLU A 67 4.33 11.32 -13.35
N ALA A 68 3.74 11.90 -12.31
CA ALA A 68 4.10 13.24 -11.82
C ALA A 68 5.46 13.28 -11.10
N GLY A 69 5.93 12.13 -10.60
CA GLY A 69 7.19 11.93 -9.90
C GLY A 69 8.38 11.80 -10.84
N GLY A 70 8.60 12.80 -11.69
CA GLY A 70 9.76 12.88 -12.57
C GLY A 70 11.09 12.93 -11.80
N THR A 71 12.10 12.27 -12.38
CA THR A 71 13.49 12.14 -11.97
C THR A 71 14.22 13.50 -11.82
N GLY A 72 13.92 14.26 -10.77
CA GLY A 72 14.54 15.56 -10.52
C GLY A 72 14.63 15.92 -9.04
N GLY A 73 15.85 15.90 -8.50
CA GLY A 73 16.18 16.52 -7.22
C GLY A 73 15.79 15.74 -5.97
N GLY A 74 16.42 14.59 -5.72
CA GLY A 74 16.45 13.93 -4.40
C GLY A 74 15.13 13.36 -3.85
N LYS A 75 13.99 13.60 -4.50
CA LYS A 75 12.70 12.99 -4.15
C LYS A 75 12.63 11.58 -4.72
N ARG A 76 12.36 10.59 -3.86
CA ARG A 76 12.18 9.19 -4.28
C ARG A 76 11.01 9.12 -5.27
N ALA A 77 11.20 8.42 -6.39
CA ALA A 77 10.11 8.12 -7.32
C ALA A 77 8.98 7.43 -6.55
N ILE A 78 7.76 7.94 -6.67
CA ILE A 78 6.58 7.32 -6.07
C ILE A 78 6.31 6.05 -6.88
N ARG A 79 6.41 4.89 -6.24
CA ARG A 79 6.21 3.56 -6.86
C ARG A 79 4.90 2.98 -6.35
N MET A 80 4.18 2.27 -7.22
CA MET A 80 2.97 1.52 -6.85
C MET A 80 3.24 0.66 -5.60
N PRO A 81 2.40 0.67 -4.55
CA PRO A 81 2.64 -0.16 -3.37
C PRO A 81 2.72 -1.66 -3.74
N PRO A 82 3.64 -2.44 -3.13
CA PRO A 82 3.80 -3.85 -3.46
C PRO A 82 2.56 -4.66 -3.11
N GLY A 83 2.11 -5.50 -4.04
CA GLY A 83 0.94 -6.35 -3.89
C GLY A 83 -0.40 -5.71 -4.29
N LEU A 84 -0.47 -4.39 -4.53
CA LEU A 84 -1.74 -3.74 -4.83
C LEU A 84 -2.31 -4.17 -6.19
N TYR A 85 -1.44 -4.31 -7.21
CA TYR A 85 -1.86 -4.86 -8.50
C TYR A 85 -2.19 -6.35 -8.38
N ALA A 86 -1.41 -7.11 -7.61
CA ALA A 86 -1.70 -8.53 -7.36
C ALA A 86 -3.07 -8.75 -6.72
N GLU A 87 -3.43 -7.97 -5.71
CA GLU A 87 -4.72 -8.11 -5.03
C GLU A 87 -5.89 -7.74 -5.93
N TYR A 88 -5.80 -6.62 -6.65
CA TYR A 88 -6.84 -6.24 -7.60
C TYR A 88 -6.99 -7.29 -8.71
N GLY A 89 -5.88 -7.79 -9.25
CA GLY A 89 -5.86 -8.91 -10.21
C GLY A 89 -6.52 -10.18 -9.65
N TYR A 90 -6.30 -10.49 -8.37
CA TYR A 90 -6.94 -11.61 -7.71
C TYR A 90 -8.47 -11.43 -7.59
N LEU A 91 -8.96 -10.26 -7.19
CA LEU A 91 -10.40 -9.98 -7.11
C LEU A 91 -11.08 -9.99 -8.49
N LEU A 92 -10.39 -9.51 -9.53
CA LEU A 92 -10.82 -9.64 -10.92
C LEU A 92 -10.95 -11.11 -11.32
N LEU A 93 -9.98 -11.94 -10.96
CA LEU A 93 -10.00 -13.37 -11.25
C LEU A 93 -11.16 -14.08 -10.53
N LEU A 94 -11.44 -13.73 -9.27
CA LEU A 94 -12.63 -14.22 -8.53
C LEU A 94 -13.95 -13.78 -9.16
N SER A 95 -13.95 -12.63 -9.82
CA SER A 95 -15.10 -12.05 -10.52
C SER A 95 -15.18 -12.50 -11.99
N ASN A 96 -14.46 -13.56 -12.37
CA ASN A 96 -14.46 -14.13 -13.72
C ASN A 96 -14.04 -13.11 -14.81
N ARG A 97 -13.14 -12.18 -14.47
CA ARG A 97 -12.52 -11.19 -15.37
C ARG A 97 -11.06 -11.56 -15.63
N GLN A 98 -10.84 -12.73 -16.26
CA GLN A 98 -9.51 -13.35 -16.36
C GLN A 98 -8.50 -12.52 -17.17
N GLN A 99 -8.92 -11.87 -18.26
CA GLN A 99 -7.99 -11.12 -19.10
C GLN A 99 -7.44 -9.91 -18.34
N GLU A 100 -8.32 -9.16 -17.68
CA GLU A 100 -7.94 -8.02 -16.86
C GLU A 100 -7.08 -8.48 -15.67
N ALA A 101 -7.41 -9.61 -15.03
CA ALA A 101 -6.58 -10.17 -13.98
C ALA A 101 -5.13 -10.42 -14.45
N LYS A 102 -4.94 -10.97 -15.66
CA LYS A 102 -3.61 -11.19 -16.24
C LYS A 102 -2.85 -9.88 -16.46
N GLU A 103 -3.53 -8.84 -16.93
CA GLU A 103 -2.92 -7.51 -17.11
C GLU A 103 -2.37 -6.98 -15.77
N TYR A 104 -3.15 -7.10 -14.71
CA TYR A 104 -2.74 -6.64 -13.37
C TYR A 104 -1.64 -7.52 -12.75
N PHE A 105 -1.66 -8.84 -12.94
CA PHE A 105 -0.54 -9.69 -12.52
C PHE A 105 0.76 -9.38 -13.28
N GLN A 106 0.66 -9.04 -14.56
CA GLN A 106 1.82 -8.61 -15.34
C GLN A 106 2.35 -7.27 -14.84
N LYS A 107 1.46 -6.30 -14.56
CA LYS A 107 1.84 -5.02 -13.94
C LYS A 107 2.55 -5.22 -12.60
N GLU A 108 2.06 -6.10 -11.72
CA GLU A 108 2.74 -6.42 -10.46
C GLU A 108 4.13 -7.00 -10.73
N LYS A 109 4.23 -8.00 -11.61
CA LYS A 109 5.50 -8.66 -11.93
C LYS A 109 6.56 -7.69 -12.45
N ASP A 110 6.16 -6.80 -13.37
CA ASP A 110 7.04 -5.79 -13.95
C ASP A 110 7.42 -4.72 -12.92
N THR A 111 6.47 -4.36 -12.05
CA THR A 111 6.70 -3.36 -11.01
C THR A 111 7.46 -3.91 -9.82
N TRP A 112 7.40 -5.20 -9.53
CA TRP A 112 7.98 -5.83 -8.34
C TRP A 112 8.59 -7.20 -8.71
N PRO A 113 9.86 -7.25 -9.16
CA PRO A 113 10.52 -8.49 -9.58
C PRO A 113 10.54 -9.58 -8.51
N GLU A 114 10.55 -9.21 -7.24
CA GLU A 114 10.47 -10.11 -6.09
C GLU A 114 9.15 -10.92 -6.07
N SER A 115 8.08 -10.38 -6.65
CA SER A 115 6.78 -11.04 -6.78
C SER A 115 6.69 -12.03 -7.95
N SER A 116 7.68 -12.05 -8.86
CA SER A 116 7.60 -12.76 -10.15
C SER A 116 7.19 -14.22 -10.03
N THR A 117 7.77 -14.95 -9.06
CA THR A 117 7.46 -16.37 -8.86
C THR A 117 5.99 -16.59 -8.52
N LEU A 118 5.38 -15.70 -7.74
CA LEU A 118 3.96 -15.75 -7.43
C LEU A 118 3.14 -15.35 -8.66
N MET A 119 3.50 -14.26 -9.34
CA MET A 119 2.76 -13.76 -10.49
C MET A 119 2.75 -14.74 -11.67
N ASP A 120 3.84 -15.48 -11.90
CA ASP A 120 3.88 -16.55 -12.91
C ASP A 120 2.85 -17.65 -12.62
N ARG A 121 2.69 -18.01 -11.34
CA ARG A 121 1.66 -18.98 -10.92
C ARG A 121 0.26 -18.40 -11.10
N MET A 122 0.04 -17.14 -10.72
CA MET A 122 -1.26 -16.48 -10.86
C MET A 122 -1.67 -16.31 -12.33
N LEU A 123 -0.72 -15.99 -13.21
CA LEU A 123 -0.91 -15.94 -14.67
C LEU A 123 -1.28 -17.32 -15.23
N ALA A 124 -0.61 -18.38 -14.78
CA ALA A 124 -0.95 -19.75 -15.16
C ALA A 124 -2.34 -20.17 -14.66
N VAL A 125 -2.73 -19.79 -13.44
CA VAL A 125 -4.09 -20.01 -12.92
C VAL A 125 -5.12 -19.27 -13.77
N ALA A 126 -4.91 -17.98 -14.02
CA ALA A 126 -5.83 -17.16 -14.84
C ALA A 126 -5.95 -17.65 -16.29
N ALA A 127 -4.95 -18.37 -16.81
CA ALA A 127 -5.00 -18.96 -18.14
C ALA A 127 -5.82 -20.27 -18.19
N ASN A 128 -5.92 -20.99 -17.07
CA ASN A 128 -6.38 -22.39 -17.07
C ASN A 128 -7.60 -22.66 -16.19
N GLN A 129 -7.99 -21.76 -15.28
CA GLN A 129 -9.08 -22.00 -14.32
C GLN A 129 -9.84 -20.72 -13.93
N PRO A 130 -11.19 -20.76 -13.84
CA PRO A 130 -11.94 -19.76 -13.06
C PRO A 130 -11.75 -20.05 -11.57
N LEU A 131 -11.16 -19.12 -10.82
CA LEU A 131 -11.09 -19.22 -9.36
C LEU A 131 -12.47 -18.96 -8.75
N LYS A 132 -12.87 -19.79 -7.78
CA LYS A 132 -14.04 -19.55 -6.94
C LYS A 132 -13.61 -18.78 -5.70
N ALA A 133 -14.40 -17.79 -5.28
CA ALA A 133 -14.13 -17.03 -4.06
C ALA A 133 -13.94 -17.98 -2.86
N PRO A 134 -12.88 -17.80 -2.06
CA PRO A 134 -12.70 -18.61 -0.86
C PRO A 134 -13.88 -18.38 0.08
N ALA A 135 -14.46 -19.46 0.61
CA ALA A 135 -15.40 -19.35 1.71
C ALA A 135 -14.63 -18.81 2.92
N VAL A 136 -14.87 -17.57 3.33
CA VAL A 136 -14.27 -17.00 4.54
C VAL A 136 -14.78 -17.81 5.73
N PRO A 137 -13.93 -18.60 6.43
CA PRO A 137 -14.39 -19.27 7.64
C PRO A 137 -14.57 -18.20 8.72
N ALA A 138 -15.80 -18.07 9.23
CA ALA A 138 -16.24 -17.03 10.17
C ALA A 138 -15.62 -17.11 11.59
N GLY A 139 -14.37 -17.57 11.75
CA GLY A 139 -13.87 -18.02 13.04
C GLY A 139 -12.42 -17.68 13.44
N GLN A 140 -11.66 -16.90 12.65
CA GLN A 140 -10.25 -16.62 13.00
C GLN A 140 -9.93 -15.15 13.34
N ALA A 141 -10.94 -14.29 13.49
CA ALA A 141 -10.76 -12.92 13.99
C ALA A 141 -10.97 -12.81 15.51
N SER A 142 -10.31 -13.67 16.29
CA SER A 142 -10.38 -13.67 17.76
C SER A 142 -9.09 -14.23 18.36
N ALA A 143 -8.04 -13.40 18.43
CA ALA A 143 -7.01 -13.44 19.48
C ALA A 143 -5.98 -12.31 19.27
N GLY A 144 -6.35 -11.09 19.64
CA GLY A 144 -5.42 -9.98 19.79
C GLY A 144 -5.85 -9.20 21.01
N ARG A 145 -5.03 -9.28 22.06
CA ARG A 145 -5.32 -8.94 23.46
C ARG A 145 -5.36 -7.43 23.70
#